data_AF-A0A8T1WBG9-F1
#
_entry.id   AF-A0A8T1WBG9-F1
#
_cell.length_a   1.000
_cell.length_b   1.000
_cell.length_c   1.000
_cell.angle_alpha   90.00
_cell.angle_beta   90.00
_cell.angle_gamma   90.00
#
_symmetry.space_group_name_H-M   'P 1'
#
loop_
_entity.id
_entity.type
_entity.pdbx_description
1 polymer ?
#
loop_
_entity_poly.entity_id
_entity_poly.type
_entity_poly.pdbx_seq_one_letter_code
_entity_poly.pdbx_strand_id
1 'polypeptide(L)'
;MGMLFCTTGFLSFISVSSVMPMASEDRLVFYRERAAQTYNALWYFVGSTVVEVPYVFFSTMLLMAPYFPMVGFTGVATFFAYWVQLSMHVLWQAYFGQFMSYLLPTVEVAMIFGVLLQMIFFLFNGFNPRGSSILTGYKWLYDITPHKYSLALVASLVFGDCPMALKWGAKSRLGRPLPSLRI
;
A
#
# COMPACT_ATOMS: atom_id res chain seq x y z
N MET A 1 1.36 15.19 -5.97
CA MET A 1 1.60 14.57 -4.66
C MET A 1 0.33 14.32 -3.86
N GLY A 2 -0.48 15.34 -3.54
CA GLY A 2 -1.72 15.14 -2.77
C GLY A 2 -2.69 14.12 -3.38
N MET A 3 -2.89 14.14 -4.71
CA MET A 3 -3.71 13.14 -5.39
C MET A 3 -3.17 11.70 -5.24
N LEU A 4 -1.85 11.51 -5.36
CA LEU A 4 -1.21 10.19 -5.20
C LEU A 4 -1.34 9.67 -3.78
N PHE A 5 -1.20 10.55 -2.79
CA PHE A 5 -1.44 10.26 -1.38
C PHE A 5 -2.89 9.83 -1.14
N CYS A 6 -3.86 10.60 -1.65
CA CYS A 6 -5.28 10.27 -1.50
C CYS A 6 -5.59 8.93 -2.19
N THR A 7 -5.22 8.74 -3.45
CA THR A 7 -5.52 7.49 -4.17
C THR A 7 -4.92 6.27 -3.48
N THR A 8 -3.64 6.32 -3.14
CA THR A 8 -2.94 5.18 -2.49
C THR A 8 -3.47 4.90 -1.08
N GLY A 9 -3.72 5.96 -0.30
CA GLY A 9 -4.22 5.85 1.07
C GLY A 9 -5.68 5.38 1.15
N PHE A 10 -6.57 5.92 0.32
CA PHE A 10 -7.98 5.51 0.32
C PHE A 10 -8.16 4.08 -0.22
N LEU A 11 -7.41 3.67 -1.25
CA LEU A 11 -7.46 2.29 -1.74
C LEU A 11 -7.03 1.30 -0.67
N SER A 12 -5.99 1.64 0.10
CA SER A 12 -5.56 0.85 1.24
C SER A 12 -6.65 0.68 2.28
N PHE A 13 -7.29 1.79 2.66
CA PHE A 13 -8.37 1.78 3.64
C PHE A 13 -9.53 0.89 3.19
N ILE A 14 -9.98 1.05 1.95
CA ILE A 14 -11.08 0.23 1.39
C ILE A 14 -10.72 -1.25 1.40
N SER A 15 -9.48 -1.59 1.01
CA SER A 15 -9.03 -2.99 0.91
C SER A 15 -8.98 -3.69 2.27
N VAL A 16 -8.45 -3.03 3.30
CA VAL A 16 -8.41 -3.60 4.66
C VAL A 16 -9.84 -3.78 5.19
N SER A 17 -10.70 -2.77 5.03
CA SER A 17 -12.09 -2.80 5.52
C SER A 17 -12.96 -3.85 4.83
N SER A 18 -12.73 -4.16 3.56
CA SER A 18 -13.50 -5.18 2.84
C SER A 18 -13.03 -6.59 3.13
N VAL A 19 -11.72 -6.80 3.27
CA VAL A 19 -11.13 -8.14 3.44
C VAL A 19 -11.35 -8.70 4.86
N MET A 20 -11.37 -7.86 5.89
CA MET A 20 -11.58 -8.30 7.29
C MET A 20 -12.90 -9.08 7.52
N PRO A 21 -14.09 -8.61 7.08
CA PRO A 21 -15.31 -9.38 7.23
C PRO A 21 -15.31 -10.65 6.37
N MET A 22 -14.81 -10.59 5.13
CA MET A 22 -14.74 -11.76 4.24
C MET A 22 -13.91 -12.89 4.86
N ALA A 23 -12.70 -12.58 5.34
CA ALA A 23 -11.83 -13.56 5.99
C ALA A 23 -12.43 -14.14 7.28
N SER A 24 -13.31 -13.38 7.96
CA SER A 24 -13.95 -13.83 9.19
C SER A 24 -15.07 -14.84 8.94
N GLU A 25 -15.77 -14.72 7.81
CA GLU A 25 -16.77 -15.71 7.39
C GLU A 25 -16.10 -17.03 6.99
N ASP A 26 -15.02 -16.95 6.20
CA ASP A 26 -14.26 -18.13 5.76
C ASP A 26 -13.66 -18.91 6.92
N ARG A 27 -13.26 -18.21 7.99
CA ARG A 27 -12.71 -18.81 9.22
C ARG A 27 -13.64 -19.84 9.86
N LEU A 28 -14.96 -19.62 9.82
CA LEU A 28 -15.94 -20.55 10.41
C LEU A 28 -15.98 -21.87 9.63
N VAL A 29 -15.96 -21.78 8.30
CA VAL A 29 -15.93 -22.94 7.41
C VAL A 29 -14.62 -23.71 7.58
N PHE A 30 -13.49 -22.99 7.64
CA PHE A 30 -12.18 -23.56 7.85
C PHE A 30 -12.10 -24.39 9.14
N TYR A 31 -12.60 -23.88 10.27
CA TYR A 31 -12.57 -24.64 11.53
C TYR A 31 -13.42 -25.91 11.47
N ARG A 32 -14.58 -25.85 10.79
CA ARG A 32 -15.45 -27.02 10.59
C ARG A 32 -14.76 -28.10 9.74
N GLU A 33 -14.14 -27.71 8.64
CA GLU A 33 -13.46 -28.64 7.72
C GLU A 33 -12.18 -29.21 8.33
N ARG A 34 -11.45 -28.40 9.11
CA ARG A 34 -10.28 -28.86 9.85
C ARG A 34 -10.65 -29.83 10.98
N ALA A 35 -11.79 -29.65 11.64
CA ALA A 35 -12.29 -30.63 12.61
C ALA A 35 -12.63 -31.98 11.97
N ALA A 36 -13.09 -31.96 10.71
CA ALA A 36 -13.34 -33.16 9.90
C ALA A 36 -12.08 -33.76 9.24
N GLN A 37 -10.90 -33.15 9.44
CA GLN A 37 -9.61 -33.58 8.87
C GLN A 37 -9.62 -33.74 7.33
N THR A 38 -10.39 -32.91 6.62
CA THR A 38 -10.50 -32.99 5.15
C THR A 38 -9.23 -32.53 4.42
N TYR A 39 -8.51 -31.54 4.97
CA TYR A 39 -7.20 -31.08 4.48
C TYR A 39 -6.37 -30.42 5.58
N ASN A 40 -5.06 -30.28 5.33
CA ASN A 40 -4.13 -29.58 6.23
C ASN A 40 -4.27 -28.04 6.09
N ALA A 41 -4.15 -27.31 7.20
CA ALA A 41 -4.18 -25.85 7.27
C ALA A 41 -3.26 -25.15 6.25
N LEU A 42 -2.10 -25.75 5.93
CA LEU A 42 -1.17 -25.19 4.95
C LEU A 42 -1.79 -25.02 3.55
N TRP A 43 -2.56 -26.01 3.09
CA TRP A 43 -3.14 -25.98 1.74
C TRP A 43 -4.23 -24.94 1.60
N TYR A 44 -4.93 -24.61 2.67
CA TYR A 44 -5.91 -23.53 2.70
C TYR A 44 -5.28 -22.16 2.47
N PHE A 45 -4.22 -21.83 3.21
CA PHE A 45 -3.53 -20.55 3.05
C PHE A 45 -2.83 -20.45 1.68
N VAL A 46 -2.26 -21.54 1.17
CA VAL A 46 -1.68 -21.57 -0.18
C VAL A 46 -2.75 -21.34 -1.24
N GLY A 47 -3.91 -22.01 -1.16
CA GLY A 47 -5.01 -21.79 -2.09
C GLY A 47 -5.55 -20.36 -2.05
N SER A 48 -5.80 -19.84 -0.85
CA SER A 48 -6.27 -18.46 -0.63
C SER A 48 -5.28 -17.44 -1.21
N THR A 49 -3.98 -17.57 -0.92
CA THR A 49 -2.96 -16.64 -1.43
C THR A 49 -2.83 -16.67 -2.95
N VAL A 50 -2.86 -17.86 -3.56
CA VAL A 50 -2.74 -18.03 -5.03
C VAL A 50 -3.94 -17.42 -5.76
N VAL A 51 -5.15 -17.48 -5.19
CA VAL A 51 -6.35 -16.86 -5.76
C VAL A 51 -6.37 -15.35 -5.56
N GLU A 52 -5.84 -14.87 -4.43
CA GLU A 52 -5.81 -13.43 -4.10
C GLU A 52 -4.92 -12.62 -5.06
N VAL A 53 -3.74 -13.15 -5.42
CA VAL A 53 -2.77 -12.46 -6.30
C VAL A 53 -3.39 -12.02 -7.64
N PRO A 54 -3.93 -12.91 -8.48
CA PRO A 54 -4.51 -12.52 -9.77
C PRO A 54 -5.74 -11.61 -9.60
N TYR A 55 -6.52 -11.81 -8.54
CA TYR A 55 -7.68 -10.96 -8.23
C TYR A 55 -7.28 -9.50 -7.97
N VAL A 56 -6.26 -9.27 -7.15
CA VAL A 56 -5.75 -7.93 -6.84
C VAL A 56 -5.11 -7.28 -8.06
N PHE A 57 -4.31 -8.02 -8.84
CA PHE A 57 -3.69 -7.49 -10.05
C PHE A 57 -4.74 -7.07 -11.11
N PHE A 58 -5.81 -7.85 -11.26
CA PHE A 58 -6.88 -7.53 -12.19
C PHE A 58 -7.71 -6.32 -11.71
N SER A 59 -8.12 -6.29 -10.45
CA SER A 59 -8.93 -5.20 -9.89
C SER A 59 -8.19 -3.85 -9.91
N THR A 60 -6.90 -3.86 -9.59
CA THR A 60 -6.06 -2.65 -9.69
C THR A 60 -5.78 -2.23 -11.12
N MET A 61 -5.70 -3.15 -12.09
CA MET A 61 -5.60 -2.80 -13.52
C MET A 61 -6.87 -2.08 -13.98
N LEU A 62 -8.05 -2.59 -13.60
CA LEU A 62 -9.34 -1.97 -13.93
C LEU A 62 -9.44 -0.54 -13.39
N LEU A 63 -8.89 -0.28 -12.21
CA LEU A 63 -8.84 1.07 -11.66
C LEU A 63 -7.79 1.95 -12.36
N MET A 64 -6.61 1.40 -12.65
CA MET A 64 -5.49 2.15 -13.22
C MET A 64 -5.75 2.57 -14.67
N ALA A 65 -6.43 1.75 -15.46
CA ALA A 65 -6.71 2.01 -16.87
C ALA A 65 -7.43 3.36 -17.12
N PRO A 66 -8.52 3.72 -16.42
CA PRO A 66 -9.12 5.05 -16.51
C PRO A 66 -8.43 6.11 -15.65
N TYR A 67 -7.86 5.74 -14.50
CA TYR A 67 -7.22 6.71 -13.59
C TYR A 67 -6.01 7.39 -14.21
N PHE A 68 -5.13 6.63 -14.86
CA PHE A 68 -3.89 7.15 -15.43
C PHE A 68 -4.10 8.26 -16.48
N PRO A 69 -4.97 8.08 -17.50
CA PRO A 69 -5.28 9.15 -18.45
C PRO A 69 -6.09 10.28 -17.82
N MET A 70 -6.96 10.01 -16.83
CA MET A 70 -7.74 11.03 -16.14
C MET A 70 -6.87 12.04 -15.38
N VAL A 71 -5.75 11.58 -14.81
CA VAL A 71 -4.78 12.45 -14.14
C VAL A 71 -3.84 13.14 -15.14
N GLY A 72 -3.83 12.71 -16.40
CA GLY A 72 -2.96 13.25 -17.45
C GLY A 72 -1.51 12.76 -17.37
N PHE A 73 -1.26 11.63 -16.71
CA PHE A 73 0.07 11.02 -16.70
C PHE A 73 0.39 10.42 -18.08
N THR A 74 1.66 10.50 -18.48
CA THR A 74 2.15 10.00 -19.76
C THR A 74 3.27 8.99 -19.55
N GLY A 75 3.38 8.02 -20.47
CA GLY A 75 4.40 6.98 -20.46
C GLY A 75 3.85 5.57 -20.21
N VAL A 76 4.15 4.64 -21.11
CA VAL A 76 3.73 3.24 -21.00
C VAL A 76 4.53 2.52 -19.90
N ALA A 77 5.83 2.80 -19.80
CA ALA A 77 6.69 2.21 -18.77
C ALA A 77 6.30 2.69 -17.36
N THR A 78 5.99 3.98 -17.20
CA THR A 78 5.51 4.56 -15.93
C THR A 78 4.13 4.04 -15.55
N PHE A 79 3.24 3.80 -16.53
CA PHE A 79 1.95 3.13 -16.30
C PHE A 79 2.12 1.74 -15.70
N PHE A 80 2.91 0.86 -16.33
CA PHE A 80 3.10 -0.50 -15.83
C PHE A 80 3.84 -0.53 -14.49
N ALA A 81 4.86 0.32 -14.32
CA ALA A 81 5.58 0.42 -13.04
C ALA A 81 4.67 0.89 -11.91
N TYR A 82 3.82 1.89 -12.17
CA TYR A 82 2.82 2.36 -11.20
C TYR A 82 1.80 1.28 -10.88
N TRP A 83 1.29 0.57 -11.90
CA TRP A 83 0.32 -0.50 -11.70
C TRP A 83 0.87 -1.63 -10.84
N VAL A 84 2.10 -2.10 -11.10
CA VAL A 84 2.75 -3.13 -10.27
C VAL A 84 2.96 -2.64 -8.84
N GLN A 85 3.42 -1.40 -8.66
CA GLN A 85 3.60 -0.80 -7.35
C GLN A 85 2.28 -0.71 -6.57
N LEU A 86 1.20 -0.26 -7.22
CA LEU A 86 -0.12 -0.17 -6.61
C LEU A 86 -0.69 -1.56 -6.27
N SER A 87 -0.55 -2.53 -7.18
CA SER A 87 -0.97 -3.92 -6.98
C SER A 87 -0.29 -4.53 -5.76
N MET A 88 1.03 -4.37 -5.65
CA MET A 88 1.81 -4.84 -4.50
C MET A 88 1.37 -4.19 -3.19
N HIS A 89 1.08 -2.88 -3.22
CA HIS A 89 0.62 -2.17 -2.03
C HIS A 89 -0.75 -2.65 -1.57
N VAL A 90 -1.70 -2.82 -2.49
CA VAL A 90 -3.05 -3.35 -2.19
C VAL A 90 -2.97 -4.81 -1.72
N LEU A 91 -2.11 -5.63 -2.31
CA LEU A 91 -1.91 -7.02 -1.91
C LEU A 91 -1.37 -7.12 -0.47
N TRP A 92 -0.40 -6.27 -0.13
CA TRP A 92 0.11 -6.17 1.24
C TRP A 92 -1.01 -5.82 2.23
N GLN A 93 -1.91 -4.90 1.86
CA GLN A 93 -3.05 -4.51 2.68
C GLN A 93 -4.08 -5.62 2.85
N ALA A 94 -4.39 -6.35 1.79
CA ALA A 94 -5.30 -7.48 1.83
C ALA A 94 -4.79 -8.56 2.81
N TYR A 95 -3.52 -8.95 2.70
CA TYR A 95 -2.91 -9.91 3.61
C TYR A 95 -2.82 -9.41 5.05
N PHE A 96 -2.56 -8.11 5.25
CA PHE A 96 -2.59 -7.50 6.57
C PHE A 96 -4.01 -7.58 7.20
N GLY A 97 -5.05 -7.32 6.41
CA GLY A 97 -6.45 -7.47 6.83
C GLY A 97 -6.81 -8.92 7.18
N GLN A 98 -6.41 -9.89 6.35
CA GLN A 98 -6.60 -11.31 6.62
C GLN A 98 -5.89 -11.72 7.92
N PHE A 99 -4.64 -11.29 8.11
CA PHE A 99 -3.87 -11.58 9.32
C PHE A 99 -4.59 -11.07 10.59
N MET A 100 -5.16 -9.86 10.56
CA MET A 100 -5.91 -9.31 11.69
C MET A 100 -7.21 -10.07 11.98
N SER A 101 -7.90 -10.56 10.94
CA SER A 101 -9.11 -11.38 11.10
C SER A 101 -8.82 -12.73 11.78
N TYR A 102 -7.67 -13.35 11.51
CA TYR A 102 -7.27 -14.59 12.20
C TYR A 102 -6.67 -14.37 13.58
N LEU A 103 -6.04 -13.22 13.83
CA LEU A 103 -5.44 -12.89 15.12
C LEU A 103 -6.49 -12.59 16.20
N LEU A 104 -7.60 -11.95 15.82
CA LEU A 104 -8.61 -11.45 16.75
C LEU A 104 -9.88 -12.31 16.76
N PRO A 105 -10.52 -12.51 17.93
CA PRO A 105 -11.63 -13.46 18.05
C PRO A 105 -12.92 -12.96 17.40
N THR A 106 -13.15 -11.65 17.34
CA THR A 106 -14.37 -11.05 16.77
C THR A 106 -14.06 -10.08 15.64
N VAL A 107 -14.98 -9.99 14.68
CA VAL A 107 -14.83 -9.12 13.51
C VAL A 107 -14.80 -7.65 13.93
N GLU A 108 -15.65 -7.26 14.89
CA GLU A 108 -15.72 -5.90 15.42
C GLU A 108 -14.38 -5.44 16.00
N VAL A 109 -13.75 -6.28 16.82
CA VAL A 109 -12.43 -5.97 17.40
C VAL A 109 -11.36 -5.93 16.30
N ALA A 110 -11.41 -6.87 15.34
CA ALA A 110 -10.50 -6.86 14.19
C ALA A 110 -10.59 -5.55 13.39
N MET A 111 -11.80 -5.05 13.12
CA MET A 111 -11.98 -3.80 12.39
C MET A 111 -11.45 -2.59 13.17
N ILE A 112 -11.72 -2.51 14.47
CA ILE A 112 -11.25 -1.39 15.31
C ILE A 112 -9.72 -1.35 15.32
N PHE A 113 -9.07 -2.48 15.59
CA PHE A 113 -7.60 -2.56 15.62
C PHE A 113 -6.98 -2.37 14.23
N GLY A 114 -7.59 -2.94 13.19
CA GLY A 114 -7.14 -2.81 11.80
C GLY A 114 -7.15 -1.35 11.34
N VAL A 115 -8.25 -0.64 11.60
CA VAL A 115 -8.35 0.80 11.28
C VAL A 115 -7.39 1.63 12.14
N LEU A 116 -7.22 1.31 13.43
CA LEU A 116 -6.29 2.01 14.31
C LEU A 116 -4.83 1.91 13.80
N LEU A 117 -4.37 0.70 13.48
CA LEU A 117 -3.03 0.49 12.90
C LEU A 117 -2.89 1.18 11.54
N GLN A 118 -3.94 1.14 10.73
CA GLN A 118 -3.97 1.82 9.45
C GLN A 118 -3.87 3.35 9.60
N MET A 119 -4.52 3.95 10.60
CA MET A 119 -4.40 5.38 10.90
C MET A 119 -2.99 5.76 11.35
N ILE A 120 -2.34 4.90 12.15
CA ILE A 120 -0.93 5.10 12.54
C ILE A 120 -0.04 5.08 11.28
N PHE A 121 -0.14 4.06 10.43
CA PHE A 121 0.65 3.99 9.19
C PHE A 121 0.33 5.12 8.21
N PHE A 122 -0.90 5.60 8.19
CA PHE A 122 -1.30 6.73 7.37
C PHE A 122 -0.64 8.03 7.84
N LEU A 123 -0.60 8.28 9.16
CA LEU A 123 0.04 9.45 9.76
C LEU A 123 1.57 9.46 9.55
N PHE A 124 2.21 8.29 9.68
CA PHE A 124 3.66 8.14 9.52
C PHE A 124 4.11 7.86 8.08
N ASN A 125 3.28 8.11 7.06
CA ASN A 125 3.70 7.88 5.67
C ASN A 125 4.60 9.00 5.09
N GLY A 126 4.78 10.11 5.81
CA GLY A 126 5.72 11.17 5.48
C GLY A 126 5.17 12.31 4.62
N PHE A 127 3.89 12.28 4.23
CA PHE A 127 3.22 13.41 3.57
C PHE A 127 2.68 14.44 4.58
N ASN A 128 2.05 13.97 5.66
CA ASN A 128 1.47 14.82 6.71
C ASN A 128 1.59 14.12 8.08
N PRO A 129 2.64 14.36 8.91
CA PRO A 129 3.74 15.33 8.83
C PRO A 129 4.90 14.95 7.89
N ARG A 130 5.67 15.95 7.44
CA ARG A 130 6.89 15.72 6.63
C ARG A 130 7.93 14.92 7.43
N GLY A 131 8.57 13.92 6.80
CA GLY A 131 9.52 13.02 7.46
C GLY A 131 10.66 13.70 8.23
N SER A 132 11.03 14.93 7.83
CA SER A 132 12.07 15.73 8.50
C SER A 132 11.64 16.38 9.82
N SER A 133 10.34 16.45 10.11
CA SER A 133 9.81 17.04 11.36
C SER A 133 9.42 15.99 12.41
N ILE A 134 9.69 14.71 12.17
CA ILE A 134 9.39 13.62 13.11
C ILE A 134 10.44 13.61 14.22
N LEU A 135 10.00 13.63 15.49
CA LEU A 135 10.91 13.54 16.64
C LEU A 135 11.72 12.23 16.58
N THR A 136 13.01 12.30 16.97
CA THR A 136 13.95 11.18 16.92
C THR A 136 13.43 9.90 17.60
N GLY A 137 12.63 10.04 18.67
CA GLY A 137 12.04 8.91 19.39
C GLY A 137 10.97 8.12 18.62
N TYR A 138 10.29 8.73 17.64
CA TYR A 138 9.27 8.08 16.80
C TYR A 138 9.81 7.70 15.41
N LYS A 139 11.11 7.88 15.17
CA LYS A 139 11.73 7.61 13.88
C LYS A 139 11.66 6.14 13.47
N TRP A 140 11.73 5.23 14.44
CA TRP A 140 11.56 3.79 14.18
C TRP A 140 10.18 3.47 13.61
N LEU A 141 9.13 4.16 14.06
CA LEU A 141 7.76 3.95 13.59
C LEU A 141 7.59 4.47 12.16
N TYR A 142 8.29 5.56 11.83
CA TYR A 142 8.39 6.06 10.46
C TYR A 142 9.09 5.08 9.53
N ASP A 143 10.17 4.45 9.99
CA ASP A 143 10.97 3.51 9.18
C ASP A 143 10.27 2.16 8.98
N ILE A 144 9.46 1.69 9.94
CA ILE A 144 8.67 0.45 9.80
C ILE A 144 7.48 0.63 8.86
N THR A 145 6.96 1.86 8.70
CA THR A 145 5.71 2.11 7.99
C THR A 145 5.86 1.84 6.48
N PRO A 146 5.22 0.78 5.93
CA PRO A 146 5.42 0.40 4.53
C PRO A 146 4.80 1.40 3.54
N HIS A 147 3.82 2.17 4.00
CA HIS A 147 3.17 3.23 3.21
C HIS A 147 4.13 4.33 2.77
N LYS A 148 5.16 4.61 3.58
CA LYS A 148 6.22 5.57 3.24
C LYS A 148 6.89 5.18 1.92
N TYR A 149 7.32 3.93 1.81
CA TYR A 149 8.01 3.42 0.63
C TYR A 149 7.10 3.41 -0.59
N SER A 150 5.82 3.05 -0.41
CA SER A 150 4.87 3.04 -1.51
C SER A 150 4.65 4.43 -2.12
N LEU A 151 4.43 5.44 -1.27
CA LEU A 151 4.27 6.82 -1.72
C LEU A 151 5.56 7.38 -2.33
N ALA A 152 6.72 7.03 -1.77
CA ALA A 152 8.00 7.47 -2.29
C ALA A 152 8.30 6.89 -3.69
N LEU A 153 7.97 5.62 -3.93
CA LEU A 153 8.11 4.96 -5.23
C LEU A 153 7.16 5.57 -6.25
N VAL A 154 5.89 5.76 -5.89
CA VAL A 154 4.91 6.39 -6.78
C VAL A 154 5.30 7.84 -7.09
N ALA A 155 5.81 8.58 -6.10
CA ALA A 155 6.32 9.93 -6.29
C ALA A 155 7.53 9.98 -7.24
N SER A 156 8.47 9.05 -7.13
CA SER A 156 9.64 9.01 -8.01
C SER A 156 9.30 8.58 -9.44
N LEU A 157 8.32 7.69 -9.62
CA LEU A 157 7.85 7.28 -10.94
C LEU A 157 7.17 8.41 -11.71
N VAL A 158 6.38 9.24 -11.03
CA VAL A 158 5.62 10.32 -11.66
C VAL A 158 6.44 11.61 -11.81
N PHE A 159 7.26 11.94 -10.81
CA PHE A 159 7.99 13.20 -10.76
C PHE A 159 9.51 13.06 -10.97
N GLY A 160 10.01 11.86 -11.26
CA GLY A 160 11.43 11.59 -11.48
C GLY A 160 11.99 12.19 -12.78
N ASP A 161 11.15 12.35 -13.79
CA ASP A 161 11.52 12.90 -15.09
C ASP A 161 11.58 14.43 -15.07
N CYS A 162 12.58 14.97 -14.39
CA CYS A 162 12.91 16.38 -14.49
C CYS A 162 13.87 16.61 -15.67
N PRO A 163 13.54 17.49 -16.65
CA PRO A 163 14.41 17.76 -17.79
C PRO A 163 15.78 18.24 -17.34
N MET A 164 16.84 17.72 -17.98
CA MET A 164 18.24 18.02 -17.64
C MET A 164 18.56 19.54 -17.60
N ALA A 165 17.85 20.34 -18.40
CA ALA A 165 17.94 21.79 -18.41
C ALA A 165 17.56 22.45 -17.07
N LEU A 166 16.56 21.91 -16.37
CA LEU A 166 16.13 22.42 -15.07
C LEU A 166 17.07 21.97 -13.94
N LYS A 167 17.67 20.77 -14.08
CA LYS A 167 18.73 20.28 -13.18
C LYS A 167 19.98 21.16 -13.25
N TRP A 168 20.34 21.65 -14.44
CA TRP A 168 21.49 22.54 -14.63
C TRP A 168 21.22 23.98 -14.16
N GLY A 169 20.03 24.53 -14.46
CA GLY A 169 19.62 25.87 -14.00
C GLY A 169 19.37 25.96 -12.48
N ALA A 170 19.05 24.85 -11.81
CA ALA A 170 18.99 24.77 -10.35
C ALA A 170 20.40 24.64 -9.74
N LYS A 171 21.29 23.85 -10.36
CA LYS A 171 22.69 23.69 -9.92
C LYS A 171 23.47 25.02 -10.04
N SER A 172 23.24 25.79 -11.10
CA SER A 172 23.90 27.10 -11.30
C SER A 172 23.38 28.18 -10.34
N ARG A 173 22.09 28.15 -9.95
CA ARG A 173 21.51 29.10 -8.98
C ARG A 173 21.81 28.78 -7.53
N LEU A 174 21.98 27.51 -7.17
CA LEU A 174 22.18 27.09 -5.78
C LEU A 174 23.65 26.92 -5.37
N GLY A 175 24.61 26.91 -6.32
CA GLY A 175 26.04 26.81 -6.05
C GLY A 175 26.47 25.59 -5.21
N ARG A 176 25.53 24.66 -4.95
CA ARG A 176 25.66 23.48 -4.10
C ARG A 176 25.06 22.31 -4.87
N PRO A 177 25.62 21.09 -4.73
CA PRO A 177 24.97 19.90 -5.26
C PRO A 177 23.55 19.80 -4.70
N LEU A 178 22.57 19.54 -5.57
CA LEU A 178 21.19 19.28 -5.17
C LEU A 178 21.23 18.18 -4.10
N PRO A 179 20.58 18.37 -2.94
CA PRO A 179 20.49 17.31 -1.95
C PRO A 179 19.88 16.11 -2.67
N SER A 180 20.63 15.02 -2.75
CA SER A 180 20.09 13.73 -3.18
C SER A 180 18.80 13.55 -2.41
N LEU A 181 17.68 13.35 -3.11
CA LEU A 181 16.39 12.97 -2.52
C LEU A 181 16.61 11.64 -1.80
N ARG A 182 17.13 11.73 -0.58
CA ARG A 182 17.24 10.63 0.37
C ARG A 182 15.97 10.75 1.20
N ILE A 183 14.96 10.02 0.72
CA ILE A 183 13.74 9.66 1.45
C ILE A 183 14.12 8.88 2.72
#